data_AF-A0A1F9LXT6-F1
#
_entry.id   AF-A0A1F9LXT6-F1
#
_cell.length_a   1.000
_cell.length_b   1.000
_cell.length_c   1.000
_cell.angle_alpha   90.00
_cell.angle_beta   90.00
_cell.angle_gamma   90.00
#
_symmetry.space_group_name_H-M   'P 1'
#
loop_
_entity.id
_entity.type
_entity.pdbx_description
1 polymer ?
#
loop_
_entity_poly.entity_id
_entity_poly.type
_entity_poly.pdbx_seq_one_letter_code
_entity_poly.pdbx_strand_id
1 'polypeptide(L)'
;MALTPEDIQKQEFHVRFRGFDIDEVDAFLEVVAEDYYTIIQECGQLREENSRLREQAAHLEKSNQAYRNQEQALKEAVLAAKKSAEEIKIASRQEAEAILARAQAEFQEAEKLALRKLEVERRQLDALRVNLRDELLTTLDRYRQQIAVDNTVTPVLTSLVAWPAPTIAPVAMVVQEDTADDFELYEKVELPAEPPATASPAPPPPTQRPAPVTVAEATRPAEAPPPKTRRLARSTPREDMLFSLEPLEENAETRGPAINFGEDENS
;
A
#
# COMPACT_ATOMS: atom_id res chain seq x y z
N MET A 1 40.12 -48.61 33.83
CA MET A 1 40.54 -48.71 35.25
C MET A 1 41.57 -49.81 35.38
N ALA A 2 42.33 -49.84 36.49
CA ALA A 2 43.50 -50.71 36.68
C ALA A 2 43.18 -52.09 37.30
N LEU A 3 42.00 -52.27 37.92
CA LEU A 3 41.52 -53.54 38.49
C LEU A 3 40.01 -53.66 38.19
N THR A 4 39.55 -54.87 37.90
CA THR A 4 38.14 -55.22 37.73
C THR A 4 37.60 -55.96 38.96
N PRO A 5 36.26 -56.00 39.19
CA PRO A 5 35.68 -56.78 40.29
C PRO A 5 36.11 -58.26 40.26
N GLU A 6 36.27 -58.84 39.07
CA GLU A 6 36.78 -60.20 38.92
C GLU A 6 38.25 -60.34 39.34
N ASP A 7 39.07 -59.32 39.10
CA ASP A 7 40.47 -59.32 39.53
C ASP A 7 40.57 -59.25 41.06
N ILE A 8 39.62 -58.55 41.72
CA ILE A 8 39.55 -58.47 43.19
C ILE A 8 39.17 -59.83 43.79
N GLN A 9 38.22 -60.55 43.21
CA GLN A 9 37.81 -61.89 43.67
C GLN A 9 38.88 -62.96 43.45
N LYS A 10 39.65 -62.86 42.36
CA LYS A 10 40.71 -63.83 42.00
C LYS A 10 42.08 -63.47 42.59
N GLN A 11 42.15 -62.46 43.47
CA GLN A 11 43.41 -61.97 43.99
C GLN A 11 44.00 -62.95 45.03
N GLU A 12 45.11 -63.59 44.67
CA GLU A 12 45.82 -64.47 45.60
C GLU A 12 46.83 -63.67 46.47
N PHE A 13 46.92 -64.02 47.76
CA PHE A 13 47.88 -63.44 48.71
C PHE A 13 48.88 -64.48 49.22
N HIS A 14 50.12 -64.06 49.49
CA HIS A 14 51.15 -64.92 50.07
C HIS A 14 50.95 -65.13 51.59
N VAL A 15 50.87 -66.39 52.02
CA VAL A 15 50.72 -66.75 53.43
C VAL A 15 52.04 -66.59 54.21
N ARG A 16 51.99 -65.99 55.40
CA ARG A 16 53.14 -65.85 56.33
C ARG A 16 52.73 -66.26 57.75
N PHE A 17 53.72 -66.65 58.58
CA PHE A 17 53.53 -67.25 59.92
C PHE A 17 52.74 -66.39 60.95
N ARG A 18 52.44 -65.13 60.64
CA ARG A 18 51.56 -64.22 61.39
C ARG A 18 50.80 -63.32 60.39
N GLY A 19 49.73 -63.85 59.81
CA GLY A 19 48.88 -63.17 58.81
C GLY A 19 47.44 -63.00 59.28
N PHE A 20 46.62 -62.39 58.42
CA PHE A 20 45.16 -62.36 58.57
C PHE A 20 44.56 -63.74 58.31
N ASP A 21 43.36 -63.98 58.83
CA ASP A 21 42.60 -65.19 58.53
C ASP A 21 42.14 -65.17 57.07
N ILE A 22 42.28 -66.30 56.38
CA ILE A 22 42.03 -66.40 54.93
C ILE A 22 40.52 -66.30 54.69
N ASP A 23 39.71 -67.01 55.48
CA ASP A 23 38.25 -67.04 55.32
C ASP A 23 37.61 -65.66 55.56
N GLU A 24 38.15 -64.87 56.50
CA GLU A 24 37.67 -63.51 56.78
C GLU A 24 38.06 -62.52 55.67
N VAL A 25 39.27 -62.67 55.12
CA VAL A 25 39.74 -61.84 53.99
C VAL A 25 38.95 -62.15 52.72
N ASP A 26 38.68 -63.42 52.43
CA ASP A 26 37.90 -63.82 51.25
C ASP A 26 36.45 -63.29 51.34
N ALA A 27 35.81 -63.41 52.50
CA ALA A 27 34.48 -62.85 52.72
C ALA A 27 34.46 -61.31 52.56
N PHE A 28 35.51 -60.62 53.00
CA PHE A 28 35.65 -59.17 52.80
C PHE A 28 35.86 -58.82 51.32
N LEU A 29 36.71 -59.57 50.60
CA LEU A 29 36.94 -59.35 49.17
C LEU A 29 35.67 -59.56 48.33
N GLU A 30 34.81 -60.50 48.71
CA GLU A 30 33.53 -60.73 48.03
C GLU A 30 32.61 -59.50 48.14
N VAL A 31 32.45 -58.96 49.35
CA VAL A 31 31.68 -57.72 49.59
C VAL A 31 32.29 -56.54 48.84
N VAL A 32 33.62 -56.38 48.91
CA VAL A 32 34.31 -55.29 48.19
C VAL A 32 34.14 -55.42 46.69
N ALA A 33 34.19 -56.63 46.13
CA ALA A 33 33.99 -56.85 44.70
C ALA A 33 32.55 -56.53 44.26
N GLU A 34 31.54 -56.89 45.06
CA GLU A 34 30.15 -56.52 44.81
C GLU A 34 29.94 -55.00 44.85
N ASP A 35 30.46 -54.32 45.87
CA ASP A 35 30.43 -52.86 45.96
C ASP A 35 31.19 -52.19 44.81
N TYR A 36 32.30 -52.77 44.38
CA TYR A 36 33.06 -52.25 43.24
C TYR A 36 32.28 -52.42 41.93
N TYR A 37 31.55 -53.52 41.77
CA TYR A 37 30.70 -53.77 40.61
C TYR A 37 29.54 -52.78 40.54
N THR A 38 28.83 -52.53 41.65
CA THR A 38 27.73 -51.56 41.69
C THR A 38 28.21 -50.16 41.36
N ILE A 39 29.34 -49.72 41.92
CA ILE A 39 29.94 -48.42 41.60
C ILE A 39 30.32 -48.30 40.11
N ILE A 40 30.87 -49.36 39.50
CA ILE A 40 31.21 -49.36 38.07
C ILE A 40 29.94 -49.24 37.22
N GLN A 41 28.87 -49.97 37.57
CA GLN A 41 27.59 -49.90 36.87
C GLN A 41 26.97 -48.51 36.97
N GLU A 42 26.90 -47.93 38.17
CA GLU A 42 26.41 -46.57 38.38
C GLU A 42 27.25 -45.53 37.63
N CYS A 43 28.58 -45.65 37.66
CA CYS A 43 29.47 -44.78 36.89
C CYS A 43 29.24 -44.91 35.38
N GLY A 44 28.92 -46.11 34.89
CA GLY A 44 28.55 -46.36 33.50
C GLY A 44 27.25 -45.64 33.13
N GLN A 45 26.20 -45.87 33.92
CA GLN A 45 24.89 -45.23 33.74
C GLN A 45 24.98 -43.70 33.78
N LEU A 46 25.69 -43.16 34.78
CA LEU A 46 25.90 -41.72 34.91
C LEU A 46 26.67 -41.13 33.72
N ARG A 47 27.65 -41.87 33.15
CA ARG A 47 28.37 -41.41 31.96
C ARG A 47 27.49 -41.39 30.72
N GLU A 48 26.66 -42.42 30.53
CA GLU A 48 25.69 -42.47 29.43
C GLU A 48 24.68 -41.34 29.55
N GLU A 49 24.12 -41.13 30.74
CA GLU A 49 23.19 -40.03 30.99
C GLU A 49 23.85 -38.67 30.76
N ASN A 50 25.08 -38.47 31.23
CA ASN A 50 25.82 -37.22 31.00
C ASN A 50 26.07 -36.99 29.50
N SER A 51 26.40 -38.04 28.74
CA SER A 51 26.54 -37.96 27.28
C SER A 51 25.23 -37.54 26.63
N ARG A 52 24.11 -38.20 26.99
CA ARG A 52 22.78 -37.89 26.47
C ARG A 52 22.37 -36.46 26.77
N LEU A 53 22.58 -35.99 28.00
CA LEU A 53 22.25 -34.63 28.42
C LEU A 53 23.11 -33.60 27.68
N ARG A 54 24.39 -33.87 27.45
CA ARG A 54 25.27 -33.00 26.65
C ARG A 54 24.82 -32.90 25.20
N GLU A 55 24.41 -34.01 24.59
CA GLU A 55 23.87 -34.01 23.23
C GLU A 55 22.57 -33.19 23.13
N GLN A 56 21.66 -33.35 24.10
CA GLN A 56 20.44 -32.57 24.17
C GLN A 56 20.72 -31.08 24.37
N ALA A 57 21.64 -30.73 25.27
CA ALA A 57 22.06 -29.35 25.48
C ALA A 57 22.64 -28.74 24.20
N ALA A 58 23.54 -29.45 23.52
CA ALA A 58 24.12 -29.00 22.26
C ALA A 58 23.07 -28.82 21.15
N HIS A 59 22.05 -29.68 21.10
CA HIS A 59 20.93 -29.53 20.17
C HIS A 59 20.09 -28.29 20.49
N LEU A 60 19.75 -28.09 21.77
CA LEU A 60 19.00 -26.93 22.22
C LEU A 60 19.77 -25.63 21.97
N GLU A 61 21.07 -25.59 22.23
CA GLU A 61 21.92 -24.43 21.95
C GLU A 61 21.93 -24.08 20.46
N LYS A 62 22.05 -25.08 19.56
CA LYS A 62 21.95 -24.87 18.11
C LYS A 62 20.59 -24.32 17.71
N SER A 63 19.50 -24.87 18.26
CA SER A 63 18.16 -24.37 17.97
C SER A 63 17.97 -22.93 18.46
N ASN A 64 18.49 -22.60 19.65
CA ASN A 64 18.41 -21.26 20.21
C ASN A 64 19.20 -20.25 19.39
N GLN A 65 20.40 -20.63 18.92
CA GLN A 65 21.17 -19.80 17.98
C GLN A 65 20.41 -19.56 16.67
N ALA A 66 19.79 -20.60 16.10
CA ALA A 66 18.96 -20.45 14.90
C ALA A 66 17.79 -19.48 15.13
N TYR A 67 17.08 -19.61 16.25
CA TYR A 67 16.00 -18.68 16.61
C TYR A 67 16.49 -17.24 16.81
N ARG A 68 17.64 -17.05 17.47
CA ARG A 68 18.24 -15.70 17.64
C ARG A 68 18.61 -15.08 16.29
N ASN A 69 19.16 -15.86 15.38
CA ASN A 69 19.51 -15.38 14.03
C ASN A 69 18.24 -15.00 13.23
N GLN A 70 17.20 -15.83 13.32
CA GLN A 70 15.90 -15.51 12.71
C GLN A 70 15.27 -14.25 13.31
N GLU A 71 15.31 -14.10 14.64
CA GLU A 71 14.80 -12.93 15.33
C GLU A 71 15.56 -11.66 14.91
N GLN A 72 16.88 -11.73 14.75
CA GLN A 72 17.69 -10.62 14.23
C GLN A 72 17.31 -10.26 12.79
N ALA A 73 17.20 -11.26 11.91
CA ALA A 73 16.78 -11.04 10.52
C ALA A 73 15.37 -10.43 10.43
N LEU A 74 14.43 -10.88 11.27
CA LEU A 74 13.09 -10.32 11.36
C LEU A 74 13.11 -8.87 11.85
N LYS A 75 13.91 -8.56 12.88
CA LYS A 75 14.08 -7.18 13.38
C LYS A 75 14.63 -6.27 12.29
N GLU A 76 15.65 -6.73 11.55
CA GLU A 76 16.22 -5.98 10.43
C GLU A 76 15.20 -5.77 9.31
N ALA A 77 14.44 -6.80 8.93
CA ALA A 77 13.40 -6.71 7.92
C ALA A 77 12.30 -5.71 8.32
N VAL A 78 11.85 -5.73 9.58
CA VAL A 78 10.87 -4.76 10.11
C VAL A 78 11.43 -3.34 10.10
N LEU A 79 12.69 -3.15 10.49
CA LEU A 79 13.33 -1.83 10.44
C LEU A 79 13.48 -1.33 8.99
N ALA A 80 13.86 -2.20 8.06
CA ALA A 80 13.94 -1.88 6.64
C ALA A 80 12.56 -1.51 6.08
N ALA A 81 11.52 -2.28 6.39
CA ALA A 81 10.15 -2.00 5.99
C ALA A 81 9.66 -0.65 6.55
N LYS A 82 9.94 -0.34 7.82
CA LYS A 82 9.61 0.96 8.43
C LYS A 82 10.32 2.11 7.74
N LYS A 83 11.62 1.97 7.45
CA LYS A 83 12.39 3.00 6.73
C LYS A 83 11.83 3.22 5.33
N SER A 84 11.57 2.15 4.59
CA SER A 84 10.98 2.23 3.25
C SER A 84 9.59 2.87 3.28
N ALA A 85 8.75 2.53 4.26
CA ALA A 85 7.44 3.16 4.41
C ALA A 85 7.54 4.67 4.68
N GLU A 86 8.48 5.11 5.52
CA GLU A 86 8.73 6.53 5.76
C GLU A 86 9.29 7.23 4.52
N GLU A 87 10.21 6.61 3.78
CA GLU A 87 10.74 7.15 2.52
C GLU A 87 9.62 7.33 1.48
N ILE A 88 8.75 6.32 1.31
CA ILE A 88 7.58 6.41 0.42
C ILE A 88 6.65 7.53 0.86
N LYS A 89 6.39 7.66 2.16
CA LYS A 89 5.53 8.71 2.70
C LYS A 89 6.11 10.11 2.47
N ILE A 90 7.42 10.28 2.63
CA ILE A 90 8.11 11.56 2.36
C ILE A 90 8.06 11.86 0.87
N ALA A 91 8.40 10.90 0.00
CA ALA A 91 8.35 11.06 -1.45
C ALA A 91 6.93 11.41 -1.92
N SER A 92 5.91 10.70 -1.43
CA SER A 92 4.51 10.96 -1.77
C SER A 92 4.05 12.36 -1.35
N ARG A 93 4.50 12.85 -0.18
CA ARG A 93 4.23 14.22 0.27
C ARG A 93 4.90 15.26 -0.62
N GLN A 94 6.17 15.06 -0.95
CA GLN A 94 6.91 15.94 -1.85
C GLN A 94 6.28 15.98 -3.25
N GLU A 95 5.86 14.83 -3.77
CA GLU A 95 5.15 14.75 -5.05
C GLU A 95 3.80 15.45 -5.00
N ALA A 96 3.02 15.25 -3.93
CA ALA A 96 1.75 15.94 -3.74
C ALA A 96 1.93 17.46 -3.67
N GLU A 97 2.91 17.94 -2.90
CA GLU A 97 3.26 19.36 -2.81
C GLU A 97 3.72 19.92 -4.16
N ALA A 98 4.52 19.17 -4.92
CA ALA A 98 4.96 19.57 -6.25
C ALA A 98 3.79 19.64 -7.25
N ILE A 99 2.84 18.72 -7.19
CA ILE A 99 1.63 18.74 -8.01
C ILE A 99 0.79 19.96 -7.66
N LEU A 100 0.56 20.25 -6.37
CA LEU A 100 -0.19 21.42 -5.93
C LEU A 100 0.49 22.72 -6.36
N ALA A 101 1.81 22.82 -6.21
CA ALA A 101 2.57 23.99 -6.62
C ALA A 101 2.49 24.22 -8.14
N ARG A 102 2.61 23.15 -8.95
CA ARG A 102 2.45 23.22 -10.41
C ARG A 102 1.05 23.62 -10.81
N ALA A 103 0.03 22.99 -10.22
CA ALA A 103 -1.37 23.33 -10.49
C ALA A 103 -1.63 24.81 -10.16
N GLN A 104 -1.18 25.30 -9.00
CA GLN A 104 -1.32 26.71 -8.63
C GLN A 104 -0.61 27.65 -9.62
N ALA A 105 0.60 27.31 -10.07
CA ALA A 105 1.31 28.10 -11.07
C ALA A 105 0.55 28.15 -12.40
N GLU A 106 0.07 27.00 -12.89
CA GLU A 106 -0.75 26.90 -14.09
C GLU A 106 -2.05 27.70 -13.98
N PHE A 107 -2.75 27.62 -12.83
CA PHE A 107 -3.94 28.42 -12.57
C PHE A 107 -3.63 29.92 -12.62
N GLN A 108 -2.57 30.37 -11.95
CA GLN A 108 -2.17 31.78 -11.96
C GLN A 108 -1.78 32.27 -13.36
N GLU A 109 -1.12 31.43 -14.16
CA GLU A 109 -0.78 31.76 -15.55
C GLU A 109 -2.03 31.84 -16.42
N ALA A 110 -2.95 30.88 -16.30
CA ALA A 110 -4.22 30.88 -17.02
C ALA A 110 -5.08 32.11 -16.65
N GLU A 111 -5.13 32.47 -15.36
CA GLU A 111 -5.82 33.65 -14.87
C GLU A 111 -5.22 34.94 -15.46
N LYS A 112 -3.90 35.10 -15.42
CA LYS A 112 -3.22 36.26 -16.03
C LYS A 112 -3.50 36.36 -17.53
N LEU A 113 -3.53 35.23 -18.25
CA LEU A 113 -3.86 35.21 -19.67
C LEU A 113 -5.33 35.59 -19.91
N ALA A 114 -6.26 35.12 -19.08
CA ALA A 114 -7.67 35.49 -19.16
C ALA A 114 -7.88 36.99 -18.91
N LEU A 115 -7.24 37.54 -17.87
CA LEU A 115 -7.29 38.98 -17.56
C LEU A 115 -6.74 39.82 -18.72
N ARG A 116 -5.62 39.43 -19.32
CA ARG A 116 -5.06 40.12 -20.50
C ARG A 116 -6.02 40.11 -21.69
N LYS A 117 -6.71 38.99 -21.94
CA LYS A 117 -7.72 38.92 -23.01
C LYS A 117 -8.87 39.87 -22.74
N LEU A 118 -9.38 39.88 -21.50
CA LEU A 118 -10.46 40.78 -21.08
C LEU A 118 -10.06 42.25 -21.22
N GLU A 119 -8.83 42.62 -20.85
CA GLU A 119 -8.31 43.97 -21.05
C GLU A 119 -8.26 44.38 -22.53
N VAL A 120 -7.85 43.46 -23.40
CA VAL A 120 -7.80 43.72 -24.85
C VAL A 120 -9.20 43.88 -25.42
N GLU A 121 -10.14 42.98 -25.09
CA GLU A 121 -11.54 43.08 -25.52
C GLU A 121 -12.19 44.37 -25.02
N ARG A 122 -11.94 44.76 -23.77
CA ARG A 122 -12.40 46.04 -23.21
C ARG A 122 -11.88 47.23 -24.01
N ARG A 123 -10.59 47.25 -24.34
CA ARG A 123 -9.99 48.32 -25.17
C ARG A 123 -10.59 48.37 -26.57
N GLN A 124 -10.89 47.21 -27.17
CA GLN A 124 -11.53 47.15 -28.49
C GLN A 124 -12.95 47.72 -28.44
N LEU A 125 -13.73 47.38 -27.41
CA LEU A 125 -15.07 47.93 -27.20
C LEU A 125 -15.03 49.45 -26.99
N ASP A 126 -14.09 49.94 -26.19
CA ASP A 126 -13.94 51.38 -25.95
C ASP A 126 -13.53 52.13 -27.22
N ALA A 127 -12.61 51.57 -28.03
CA ALA A 127 -12.24 52.12 -29.32
C ALA A 127 -13.43 52.16 -30.30
N LEU A 128 -14.20 51.07 -30.39
CA LEU A 128 -15.39 51.00 -31.24
C LEU A 128 -16.47 52.00 -30.81
N ARG A 129 -16.67 52.19 -29.50
CA ARG A 129 -17.58 53.23 -28.96
C ARG A 129 -17.14 54.64 -29.36
N VAL A 130 -15.85 54.95 -29.27
CA VAL A 130 -15.31 56.26 -29.68
C VAL A 130 -15.47 56.45 -31.20
N ASN A 131 -15.08 55.47 -32.00
CA ASN A 131 -15.20 55.54 -33.46
C ASN A 131 -16.66 55.76 -33.91
N LEU A 132 -17.61 54.99 -33.36
CA LEU A 132 -19.04 55.17 -33.68
C LEU A 132 -19.56 56.55 -33.26
N ARG A 133 -19.13 57.06 -32.09
CA ARG A 133 -19.48 58.40 -31.64
C ARG A 133 -18.99 59.44 -32.64
N ASP A 134 -17.74 59.35 -33.07
CA ASP A 134 -17.14 60.30 -33.99
C ASP A 134 -17.79 60.21 -35.39
N GLU A 135 -18.14 59.02 -35.86
CA GLU A 135 -18.92 58.81 -37.10
C GLU A 135 -20.32 59.46 -37.02
N LEU A 136 -21.02 59.33 -35.88
CA LEU A 136 -22.31 59.97 -35.68
C LEU A 136 -22.20 61.49 -35.62
N LEU A 137 -21.18 62.02 -34.92
CA LEU A 137 -20.95 63.46 -34.85
C LEU A 137 -20.63 64.04 -36.24
N THR A 138 -19.74 63.39 -36.99
CA THR A 138 -19.38 63.83 -38.35
C THR A 138 -20.55 63.76 -39.33
N THR A 139 -21.39 62.73 -39.25
CA THR A 139 -22.61 62.66 -40.07
C THR A 139 -23.62 63.76 -39.69
N LEU A 140 -23.81 64.03 -38.40
CA LEU A 140 -24.64 65.14 -37.92
C LEU A 140 -24.09 66.50 -38.38
N ASP A 141 -22.78 66.72 -38.29
CA ASP A 141 -22.12 67.94 -38.75
C ASP A 141 -22.28 68.12 -40.27
N ARG A 142 -22.18 67.04 -41.05
CA ARG A 142 -22.48 67.07 -42.49
C ARG A 142 -23.93 67.47 -42.74
N TYR A 143 -24.91 66.88 -42.05
CA TYR A 143 -26.31 67.26 -42.20
C TYR A 143 -26.55 68.72 -41.81
N ARG A 144 -25.93 69.19 -40.72
CA ARG A 144 -25.98 70.59 -40.31
C ARG A 144 -25.43 71.53 -41.38
N GLN A 145 -24.31 71.17 -42.01
CA GLN A 145 -23.75 71.95 -43.11
C GLN A 145 -24.66 71.97 -44.34
N GLN A 146 -25.30 70.86 -44.70
CA GLN A 146 -26.27 70.82 -45.79
C GLN A 146 -27.46 71.75 -45.52
N ILE A 147 -28.03 71.71 -44.32
CA ILE A 147 -29.11 72.62 -43.92
C ILE A 147 -28.63 74.09 -43.95
N ALA A 148 -27.40 74.38 -43.55
CA ALA A 148 -26.85 75.73 -43.59
C ALA A 148 -26.67 76.24 -45.03
N VAL A 149 -26.31 75.36 -45.98
CA VAL A 149 -26.22 75.68 -47.42
C VAL A 149 -27.62 75.87 -48.03
N ASP A 150 -28.57 74.99 -47.72
CA ASP A 150 -29.96 75.11 -48.17
C ASP A 150 -30.65 76.37 -47.62
N ASN A 151 -30.23 76.85 -46.44
CA ASN A 151 -30.68 78.11 -45.86
C ASN A 151 -30.07 79.38 -46.52
N THR A 152 -29.25 79.26 -47.57
CA THR A 152 -28.82 80.44 -48.36
C THR A 152 -29.87 80.89 -49.39
N VAL A 153 -30.98 80.15 -49.55
CA VAL A 153 -32.15 80.58 -50.31
C VAL A 153 -33.44 80.26 -49.55
N THR A 154 -33.84 81.11 -48.60
CA THR A 154 -35.21 81.67 -48.48
C THR A 154 -35.39 82.51 -47.19
N PRO A 155 -35.98 83.72 -47.28
CA PRO A 155 -36.56 84.44 -46.14
C PRO A 155 -37.95 83.88 -45.80
N VAL A 156 -38.03 82.62 -45.34
CA VAL A 156 -39.33 82.01 -44.92
C VAL A 156 -39.24 81.23 -43.60
N LEU A 157 -38.06 80.76 -43.17
CA LEU A 157 -37.92 79.98 -41.92
C LEU A 157 -37.50 80.81 -40.69
N THR A 158 -37.77 82.12 -40.69
CA THR A 158 -37.76 82.96 -39.46
C THR A 158 -39.07 82.87 -38.68
N SER A 159 -40.03 82.04 -39.12
CA SER A 159 -41.35 81.87 -38.47
C SER A 159 -41.52 80.54 -37.72
N LEU A 160 -40.51 79.68 -37.68
CA LEU A 160 -40.56 78.40 -36.94
C LEU A 160 -39.42 78.27 -35.91
N VAL A 161 -38.97 79.40 -35.34
CA VAL A 161 -38.23 79.40 -34.08
C VAL A 161 -39.25 79.29 -32.94
N ALA A 162 -39.69 78.06 -32.72
CA ALA A 162 -40.18 77.59 -31.44
C ALA A 162 -40.04 76.06 -31.42
N TRP A 163 -38.81 75.57 -31.58
CA TRP A 163 -38.48 74.24 -31.13
C TRP A 163 -38.18 74.35 -29.62
N PRO A 164 -39.10 73.93 -28.72
CA PRO A 164 -38.78 73.91 -27.31
C PRO A 164 -37.68 72.87 -27.09
N ALA A 165 -36.59 73.27 -26.43
CA ALA A 165 -35.51 72.38 -26.04
C ALA A 165 -36.10 71.08 -25.49
N PRO A 166 -35.74 69.89 -26.01
CA PRO A 166 -36.17 68.66 -25.38
C PRO A 166 -35.60 68.69 -23.96
N THR A 167 -36.47 68.77 -22.97
CA THR A 167 -36.12 68.49 -21.59
C THR A 167 -35.59 67.07 -21.59
N ILE A 168 -34.27 66.94 -21.57
CA ILE A 168 -33.61 65.68 -21.23
C ILE A 168 -34.00 65.47 -19.78
N ALA A 169 -35.10 64.73 -19.56
CA ALA A 169 -35.29 64.06 -18.29
C ALA A 169 -33.99 63.28 -18.06
N PRO A 170 -33.34 63.42 -16.89
CA PRO A 170 -32.20 62.56 -16.62
C PRO A 170 -32.72 61.14 -16.83
N VAL A 171 -32.16 60.43 -17.82
CA VAL A 171 -32.21 58.98 -17.78
C VAL A 171 -31.66 58.68 -16.41
N ALA A 172 -32.52 58.16 -15.53
CA ALA A 172 -32.05 57.56 -14.31
C ALA A 172 -31.01 56.56 -14.80
N MET A 173 -29.74 56.92 -14.64
CA MET A 173 -28.69 55.96 -14.52
C MET A 173 -29.20 55.13 -13.35
N VAL A 174 -29.86 54.03 -13.65
CA VAL A 174 -29.86 52.88 -12.77
C VAL A 174 -28.39 52.48 -12.78
N VAL A 175 -27.60 53.24 -12.00
CA VAL A 175 -26.58 52.64 -11.18
C VAL A 175 -27.42 51.67 -10.36
N GLN A 176 -27.56 50.43 -10.86
CA GLN A 176 -27.44 49.33 -9.94
C GLN A 176 -26.05 49.58 -9.36
N GLU A 177 -26.05 50.32 -8.25
CA GLU A 177 -25.07 50.07 -7.24
C GLU A 177 -25.25 48.57 -7.02
N ASP A 178 -24.30 47.78 -7.50
CA ASP A 178 -24.04 46.49 -6.89
C ASP A 178 -23.64 46.83 -5.45
N THR A 179 -24.64 47.18 -4.64
CA THR A 179 -24.58 47.13 -3.21
C THR A 179 -24.26 45.69 -2.92
N ALA A 180 -23.12 45.51 -2.27
CA ALA A 180 -22.52 44.24 -1.89
C ALA A 180 -23.35 43.48 -0.83
N ASP A 181 -24.68 43.46 -0.97
CA ASP A 181 -25.64 42.88 -0.03
C ASP A 181 -26.54 41.80 -0.68
N ASP A 182 -26.34 41.44 -1.95
CA ASP A 182 -27.04 40.30 -2.61
C ASP A 182 -26.35 38.94 -2.36
N PHE A 183 -25.44 38.84 -1.38
CA PHE A 183 -24.77 37.58 -1.01
C PHE A 183 -25.44 36.78 0.13
N GLU A 184 -26.62 37.18 0.61
CA GLU A 184 -27.37 36.44 1.64
C GLU A 184 -28.45 35.49 1.08
N LEU A 185 -28.12 34.74 0.02
CA LEU A 185 -28.99 33.64 -0.48
C LEU A 185 -28.37 32.24 -0.31
N TYR A 186 -27.42 32.11 0.62
CA TYR A 186 -27.05 30.81 1.22
C TYR A 186 -27.30 30.87 2.73
N GLU A 187 -28.59 30.90 3.08
CA GLU A 187 -29.07 30.57 4.40
C GLU A 187 -28.67 29.12 4.71
N LYS A 188 -27.78 28.98 5.70
CA LYS A 188 -27.40 27.78 6.47
C LYS A 188 -28.08 26.47 6.03
N VAL A 189 -27.38 25.67 5.24
CA VAL A 189 -27.58 24.23 5.27
C VAL A 189 -26.74 23.69 6.43
N GLU A 190 -27.42 23.33 7.52
CA GLU A 190 -26.81 22.58 8.62
C GLU A 190 -26.28 21.25 8.09
N LEU A 191 -24.95 21.06 8.14
CA LEU A 191 -24.36 19.74 7.96
C LEU A 191 -24.80 18.85 9.14
N PRO A 192 -25.43 17.69 8.90
CA PRO A 192 -25.70 16.75 9.97
C PRO A 192 -24.37 16.28 10.57
N ALA A 193 -24.32 16.22 11.90
CA ALA A 193 -23.17 15.83 12.70
C ALA A 193 -22.57 14.48 12.26
N GLU A 194 -21.25 14.37 12.36
CA GLU A 194 -20.48 13.14 12.15
C GLU A 194 -21.09 11.97 12.94
N PRO A 195 -21.38 10.82 12.30
CA PRO A 195 -21.51 9.57 13.03
C PRO A 195 -20.13 9.07 13.47
N PRO A 196 -20.03 8.39 14.63
CA PRO A 196 -18.74 7.95 15.17
C PRO A 196 -18.06 6.93 14.27
N ALA A 197 -16.73 7.04 14.16
CA ALA A 197 -15.85 6.13 13.45
C ALA A 197 -16.12 4.65 13.80
N THR A 198 -16.63 3.88 12.84
CA THR A 198 -16.46 2.42 12.80
C THR A 198 -16.54 1.90 11.36
N ALA A 199 -15.69 0.91 11.08
CA ALA A 199 -15.63 0.05 9.90
C ALA A 199 -14.98 0.61 8.61
N SER A 200 -13.68 0.34 8.51
CA SER A 200 -12.91 0.21 7.26
C SER A 200 -13.64 -0.66 6.22
N PRO A 201 -13.84 -0.20 4.97
CA PRO A 201 -14.29 -1.10 3.90
C PRO A 201 -13.11 -1.96 3.41
N ALA A 202 -13.34 -3.27 3.38
CA ALA A 202 -12.43 -4.29 2.88
C ALA A 202 -11.92 -4.01 1.44
N PRO A 203 -10.71 -4.46 1.08
CA PRO A 203 -10.16 -4.27 -0.27
C PRO A 203 -10.99 -5.03 -1.32
N PRO A 204 -11.12 -4.49 -2.56
CA PRO A 204 -11.85 -5.18 -3.62
C PRO A 204 -11.11 -6.46 -4.07
N PRO A 205 -11.84 -7.51 -4.51
CA PRO A 205 -11.23 -8.74 -5.00
C PRO A 205 -10.44 -8.51 -6.31
N PRO A 206 -9.43 -9.34 -6.62
CA PRO A 206 -8.55 -9.12 -7.76
C PRO A 206 -9.32 -9.28 -9.09
N THR A 207 -9.28 -8.22 -9.90
CA THR A 207 -9.77 -8.20 -11.27
C THR A 207 -9.05 -9.27 -12.10
N GLN A 208 -9.77 -10.31 -12.50
CA GLN A 208 -9.29 -11.29 -13.46
C GLN A 208 -9.15 -10.64 -14.84
N ARG A 209 -7.95 -10.75 -15.43
CA ARG A 209 -7.66 -10.42 -16.83
C ARG A 209 -8.64 -11.18 -17.75
N PRO A 210 -9.29 -10.53 -18.74
CA PRO A 210 -10.06 -11.28 -19.73
C PRO A 210 -9.13 -12.10 -20.62
N ALA A 211 -9.50 -13.37 -20.83
CA ALA A 211 -8.89 -14.31 -21.78
C ALA A 211 -9.13 -13.88 -23.24
N PRO A 212 -8.27 -14.29 -24.20
CA PRO A 212 -8.42 -13.90 -25.60
C PRO A 212 -9.63 -14.56 -26.25
N VAL A 213 -10.35 -13.76 -27.04
CA VAL A 213 -11.53 -14.15 -27.83
C VAL A 213 -11.16 -15.22 -28.86
N THR A 214 -11.83 -16.36 -28.77
CA THR A 214 -11.90 -17.41 -29.81
C THR A 214 -12.80 -16.94 -30.95
N VAL A 215 -12.25 -16.81 -32.16
CA VAL A 215 -13.03 -16.60 -33.39
C VAL A 215 -13.30 -17.97 -34.03
N ALA A 216 -14.56 -18.39 -34.02
CA ALA A 216 -15.04 -19.58 -34.72
C ALA A 216 -15.50 -19.22 -36.15
N GLU A 217 -14.75 -19.76 -37.12
CA GLU A 217 -15.21 -20.58 -38.25
C GLU A 217 -16.43 -20.11 -39.10
N ALA A 218 -16.14 -19.70 -40.33
CA ALA A 218 -17.07 -19.74 -41.46
C ALA A 218 -16.34 -20.25 -42.74
N THR A 219 -16.56 -21.53 -43.02
CA THR A 219 -16.76 -22.25 -44.30
C THR A 219 -16.09 -21.80 -45.62
N ARG A 220 -15.43 -22.79 -46.27
CA ARG A 220 -14.65 -22.80 -47.53
C ARG A 220 -15.46 -22.57 -48.83
N PRO A 221 -14.80 -22.41 -49.99
CA PRO A 221 -14.44 -23.55 -50.88
C PRO A 221 -12.99 -23.46 -51.45
N ALA A 222 -12.15 -24.51 -51.38
CA ALA A 222 -11.91 -25.59 -52.34
C ALA A 222 -11.04 -25.23 -53.59
N GLU A 223 -9.73 -25.55 -53.57
CA GLU A 223 -8.92 -25.89 -54.76
C GLU A 223 -7.57 -26.60 -54.39
N ALA A 224 -6.92 -27.24 -55.38
CA ALA A 224 -6.12 -28.48 -55.39
C ALA A 224 -4.65 -28.51 -54.80
N PRO A 225 -4.05 -29.72 -54.56
CA PRO A 225 -2.69 -29.96 -54.00
C PRO A 225 -1.60 -30.22 -55.10
N PRO A 226 -0.28 -30.56 -54.88
CA PRO A 226 0.58 -30.90 -53.71
C PRO A 226 2.01 -30.19 -53.79
N PRO A 227 3.20 -30.67 -53.29
CA PRO A 227 3.60 -31.80 -52.44
C PRO A 227 4.65 -31.57 -51.28
N LYS A 228 4.53 -32.46 -50.27
CA LYS A 228 5.52 -33.12 -49.39
C LYS A 228 6.97 -32.60 -49.27
N THR A 229 7.37 -32.24 -48.03
CA THR A 229 8.75 -32.42 -47.53
C THR A 229 8.81 -32.81 -46.03
N ARG A 230 9.04 -34.11 -45.83
CA ARG A 230 9.99 -34.77 -44.92
C ARG A 230 10.30 -34.17 -43.52
N ARG A 231 9.74 -34.85 -42.52
CA ARG A 231 10.20 -35.13 -41.13
C ARG A 231 11.60 -34.64 -40.70
N LEU A 232 11.67 -34.11 -39.47
CA LEU A 232 12.60 -34.59 -38.43
C LEU A 232 11.98 -34.41 -37.03
N ALA A 233 11.82 -35.53 -36.33
CA ALA A 233 11.37 -35.61 -34.95
C ALA A 233 12.51 -35.27 -33.99
N ARG A 234 12.21 -34.59 -32.89
CA ARG A 234 13.05 -34.59 -31.68
C ARG A 234 12.17 -34.90 -30.46
N SER A 235 12.71 -35.81 -29.66
CA SER A 235 12.12 -36.63 -28.61
C SER A 235 11.83 -35.87 -27.31
N THR A 236 10.69 -36.20 -26.69
CA THR A 236 10.37 -35.98 -25.27
C THR A 236 10.96 -37.11 -24.41
N PRO A 237 11.56 -36.83 -23.23
CA PRO A 237 11.85 -37.88 -22.27
C PRO A 237 10.65 -38.15 -21.34
N ARG A 238 10.57 -39.43 -20.98
CA ARG A 238 9.51 -40.17 -20.30
C ARG A 238 9.18 -39.70 -18.87
N GLU A 239 7.88 -39.73 -18.62
CA GLU A 239 7.23 -40.03 -17.33
C GLU A 239 7.79 -41.33 -16.74
N ASP A 240 8.20 -41.30 -15.48
CA ASP A 240 8.17 -42.43 -14.53
C ASP A 240 8.73 -41.93 -13.20
N MET A 241 7.86 -41.63 -12.24
CA MET A 241 8.01 -41.92 -10.80
C MET A 241 6.69 -41.55 -10.11
N LEU A 242 5.75 -42.48 -10.22
CA LEU A 242 4.60 -42.59 -9.34
C LEU A 242 5.07 -42.65 -7.88
N PHE A 243 4.65 -41.69 -7.06
CA PHE A 243 4.50 -41.90 -5.63
C PHE A 243 3.03 -41.71 -5.28
N SER A 244 2.38 -42.84 -5.03
CA SER A 244 1.02 -42.99 -4.53
C SER A 244 0.87 -42.35 -3.16
N LEU A 245 -0.12 -41.48 -2.99
CA LEU A 245 -0.75 -41.25 -1.69
C LEU A 245 -2.25 -41.49 -1.88
N GLU A 246 -2.70 -42.65 -1.40
CA GLU A 246 -4.12 -42.92 -1.17
C GLU A 246 -4.64 -42.01 -0.03
N PRO A 247 -5.90 -41.57 -0.09
CA PRO A 247 -6.51 -40.72 0.93
C PRO A 247 -7.13 -41.57 2.05
N LEU A 248 -6.86 -41.22 3.31
CA LEU A 248 -7.65 -41.69 4.44
C LEU A 248 -8.76 -40.67 4.71
N GLU A 249 -9.98 -41.01 4.32
CA GLU A 249 -11.20 -40.54 4.99
C GLU A 249 -11.26 -41.17 6.39
N GLU A 250 -11.86 -40.49 7.39
CA GLU A 250 -12.92 -41.04 8.25
C GLU A 250 -13.29 -40.12 9.46
N ASN A 251 -14.56 -39.68 9.45
CA ASN A 251 -15.54 -39.46 10.54
C ASN A 251 -15.35 -38.45 11.72
N ALA A 252 -16.21 -37.42 11.65
CA ALA A 252 -17.36 -37.13 12.54
C ALA A 252 -17.23 -37.11 14.10
N GLU A 253 -17.67 -35.97 14.64
CA GLU A 253 -18.48 -35.77 15.86
C GLU A 253 -17.93 -36.19 17.23
N THR A 254 -17.65 -35.21 18.10
CA THR A 254 -18.15 -35.21 19.49
C THR A 254 -18.10 -33.83 20.14
N ARG A 255 -19.10 -33.57 20.97
CA ARG A 255 -19.48 -32.29 21.60
C ARG A 255 -18.75 -32.05 22.93
N GLY A 256 -18.28 -30.81 23.15
CA GLY A 256 -18.19 -30.05 24.43
C GLY A 256 -17.38 -30.61 25.61
N PRO A 257 -17.16 -29.84 26.71
CA PRO A 257 -17.77 -28.55 27.05
C PRO A 257 -16.78 -27.41 27.38
N ALA A 258 -17.35 -26.21 27.53
CA ALA A 258 -16.73 -24.97 27.99
C ALA A 258 -16.08 -25.08 29.38
N ILE A 259 -14.93 -24.44 29.57
CA ILE A 259 -14.39 -24.07 30.89
C ILE A 259 -13.96 -22.59 30.85
N ASN A 260 -14.52 -21.88 31.82
CA ASN A 260 -14.36 -20.48 32.19
C ASN A 260 -12.90 -20.09 32.49
N PHE A 261 -12.48 -18.93 31.99
CA PHE A 261 -11.51 -18.04 32.64
C PHE A 261 -12.20 -16.65 32.64
N GLY A 262 -12.68 -16.09 33.74
CA GLY A 262 -11.99 -15.97 35.03
C GLY A 262 -11.17 -14.70 34.98
N GLU A 263 -11.86 -13.56 35.09
CA GLU A 263 -11.31 -12.22 35.25
C GLU A 263 -10.46 -12.17 36.53
N ASP A 264 -9.19 -11.79 36.40
CA ASP A 264 -8.37 -11.29 37.52
C ASP A 264 -7.65 -10.02 37.01
N GLU A 265 -8.35 -8.88 37.10
CA GLU A 265 -7.74 -7.56 37.04
C GLU A 265 -7.33 -7.10 38.45
N ASN A 266 -6.05 -6.78 38.59
CA ASN A 266 -5.43 -5.74 39.41
C ASN A 266 -5.97 -5.45 40.84
N SER A 267 -5.10 -5.70 41.82
CA SER A 267 -4.88 -4.83 42.97
C SER A 267 -3.44 -4.32 42.97
#